data_AF-A0A819RJK9-F1
#
_entry.id   AF-A0A819RJK9-F1
#
_cell.length_a   1.000
_cell.length_b   1.000
_cell.length_c   1.000
_cell.angle_alpha   90.00
_cell.angle_beta   90.00
_cell.angle_gamma   90.00
#
_symmetry.space_group_name_H-M   'P 1'
#
loop_
_entity.id
_entity.type
_entity.pdbx_description
1 polymer ?
#
loop_
_entity_poly.entity_id
_entity_poly.type
_entity_poly.pdbx_seq_one_letter_code
_entity_poly.pdbx_strand_id
1 'polypeptide(L)'
;MNKILTQLLQIIIEAAKSENYRHQGTLHLHVSEPLAVFTKLFTDDHSLKYVLNDAETNPKLDVSLKINLFIDLFMKFRDAFEEKNQLEQFTCTALLNILWSISFQDEYEMNLKKNQDFMKAIRNIASYSSENSIEHYALRSMESVKKSANGILDNLYEIHDSKTNDIADQLLVSDTSNEKPMIMISYAHANNQFCDKILAEIEKKGDLYRIWIDGYYLASNEDLWEQIARGIKQSKVIVCLLSQKYYDSKSCRKEATFAIKRDKPIIPVYIGEPGDCDWLDHKEKLDSGKIEELLTMIEASIKSTKTQPPPPQQTQQHTIQTYPRKEPEIIQSTTFNQKKPVEQWTVDDILAWFNSHKVPDTLVKLYDFQTVSEMQEYAVKLRTDPEKEFMKYQERYTKNYAGEELEEYVFNRFKNSLFSLPNSKQAKMKTSLSSSQTTTPQSSTCSIL
;
A
#
# COMPACT_ATOMS: atom_id res chain seq x y z
N MET A 1 -14.38 21.27 16.32
CA MET A 1 -14.35 20.33 15.17
C MET A 1 -15.75 19.84 14.80
N ASN A 2 -16.48 19.23 15.73
CA ASN A 2 -17.85 18.69 15.54
C ASN A 2 -18.86 19.65 14.87
N LYS A 3 -18.93 20.92 15.28
CA LYS A 3 -19.78 21.94 14.63
C LYS A 3 -19.48 22.11 13.13
N ILE A 4 -18.20 22.03 12.74
CA ILE A 4 -17.78 22.16 11.33
C ILE A 4 -18.20 20.90 10.56
N LEU A 5 -18.04 19.71 11.14
CA LEU A 5 -18.49 18.45 10.52
C LEU A 5 -20.00 18.47 10.24
N THR A 6 -20.80 18.95 11.21
CA THR A 6 -22.25 19.12 11.03
C THR A 6 -22.57 20.12 9.91
N GLN A 7 -21.85 21.25 9.85
CA GLN A 7 -22.03 22.24 8.77
C GLN A 7 -21.66 21.68 7.40
N LEU A 8 -20.58 20.90 7.28
CA LEU A 8 -20.19 20.26 6.03
C LEU A 8 -21.24 19.25 5.56
N LEU A 9 -21.78 18.44 6.48
CA LEU A 9 -22.87 17.53 6.15
C LEU A 9 -24.12 18.30 5.71
N GLN A 10 -24.46 19.41 6.38
CA GLN A 10 -25.57 20.27 6.01
C GLN A 10 -25.42 20.85 4.59
N ILE A 11 -24.22 21.30 4.23
CA ILE A 11 -23.92 21.79 2.88
C ILE A 11 -24.14 20.68 1.84
N ILE A 12 -23.70 19.44 2.13
CA ILE A 12 -23.93 18.29 1.23
C ILE A 12 -25.43 18.03 1.05
N ILE A 13 -26.20 18.03 2.14
CA ILE A 13 -27.66 17.81 2.11
C ILE A 13 -28.36 18.86 1.26
N GLU A 14 -27.97 20.12 1.38
CA GLU A 14 -28.58 21.22 0.61
C GLU A 14 -28.14 21.20 -0.84
N ALA A 15 -26.85 20.96 -1.11
CA ALA A 15 -26.33 20.82 -2.47
C ALA A 15 -27.03 19.66 -3.20
N ALA A 16 -27.27 18.52 -2.54
CA ALA A 16 -27.92 17.34 -3.12
C ALA A 16 -29.36 17.58 -3.61
N LYS A 17 -30.02 18.66 -3.14
CA LYS A 17 -31.38 19.06 -3.57
C LYS A 17 -31.38 19.95 -4.82
N SER A 18 -30.24 20.55 -5.15
CA SER A 18 -30.12 21.41 -6.32
C SER A 18 -29.82 20.61 -7.59
N GLU A 19 -30.29 21.08 -8.75
CA GLU A 19 -30.06 20.41 -10.04
C GLU A 19 -28.57 20.38 -10.44
N ASN A 20 -27.81 21.39 -10.02
CA ASN A 20 -26.39 21.54 -10.33
C ASN A 20 -25.47 21.10 -9.18
N TYR A 21 -26.02 20.45 -8.15
CA TYR A 21 -25.29 19.98 -6.98
C TYR A 21 -24.48 21.07 -6.26
N ARG A 22 -25.00 22.31 -6.25
CA ARG A 22 -24.42 23.46 -5.55
C ARG A 22 -25.30 23.92 -4.40
N HIS A 23 -24.67 24.17 -3.27
CA HIS A 23 -25.30 24.82 -2.15
C HIS A 23 -25.71 26.26 -2.52
N GLN A 24 -26.96 26.64 -2.27
CA GLN A 24 -27.52 27.93 -2.71
C GLN A 24 -27.19 29.11 -1.79
N GLY A 25 -26.51 28.90 -0.67
CA GLY A 25 -26.02 29.99 0.17
C GLY A 25 -24.81 30.72 -0.42
N THR A 26 -24.30 31.70 0.32
CA THR A 26 -23.35 32.73 -0.16
C THR A 26 -22.05 32.18 -0.77
N LEU A 27 -21.64 30.96 -0.39
CA LEU A 27 -20.40 30.34 -0.86
C LEU A 27 -20.56 29.57 -2.19
N HIS A 28 -21.78 29.26 -2.64
CA HIS A 28 -22.06 28.54 -3.91
C HIS A 28 -21.25 27.25 -4.15
N LEU A 29 -20.88 26.57 -3.06
CA LEU A 29 -20.01 25.39 -3.06
C LEU A 29 -20.66 24.21 -3.80
N HIS A 30 -19.89 23.53 -4.64
CA HIS A 30 -20.31 22.27 -5.27
C HIS A 30 -20.16 21.12 -4.28
N VAL A 31 -21.02 20.10 -4.34
CA VAL A 31 -21.03 18.96 -3.41
C VAL A 31 -19.68 18.25 -3.30
N SER A 32 -18.88 18.28 -4.37
CA SER A 32 -17.52 17.70 -4.41
C SER A 32 -16.57 18.28 -3.35
N GLU A 33 -16.73 19.55 -2.99
CA GLU A 33 -15.82 20.26 -2.09
C GLU A 33 -15.91 19.75 -0.65
N PRO A 34 -17.10 19.71 0.01
CA PRO A 34 -17.22 19.09 1.33
C PRO A 34 -16.98 17.57 1.30
N LEU A 35 -17.30 16.88 0.19
CA LEU A 35 -16.97 15.45 0.04
C LEU A 35 -15.45 15.22 0.04
N ALA A 36 -14.67 16.07 -0.64
CA ALA A 36 -13.22 16.00 -0.62
C ALA A 36 -12.65 16.13 0.81
N VAL A 37 -13.22 17.02 1.62
CA VAL A 37 -12.85 17.15 3.04
C VAL A 37 -13.16 15.86 3.80
N PHE A 38 -14.36 15.28 3.61
CA PHE A 38 -14.74 14.02 4.26
C PHE A 38 -13.84 12.84 3.85
N THR A 39 -13.35 12.77 2.61
CA THR A 39 -12.38 11.70 2.26
C THR A 39 -11.11 11.71 3.11
N LYS A 40 -10.71 12.88 3.60
CA LYS A 40 -9.55 13.03 4.48
C LYS A 40 -9.90 12.82 5.95
N LEU A 41 -11.10 13.20 6.38
CA LEU A 41 -11.51 13.10 7.78
C LEU A 41 -12.03 11.70 8.15
N PHE A 42 -12.62 10.96 7.21
CA PHE A 42 -13.15 9.62 7.46
C PHE A 42 -12.08 8.51 7.42
N THR A 43 -10.80 8.87 7.52
CA THR A 43 -9.76 7.93 7.97
C THR A 43 -9.78 7.77 9.49
N ASP A 44 -10.32 8.76 10.20
CA ASP A 44 -10.60 8.75 11.64
C ASP A 44 -12.04 8.28 11.90
N ASP A 45 -12.18 7.30 12.78
CA ASP A 45 -13.48 6.68 13.09
C ASP A 45 -14.37 7.58 13.94
N HIS A 46 -13.79 8.44 14.80
CA HIS A 46 -14.59 9.40 15.59
C HIS A 46 -15.30 10.40 14.69
N SER A 47 -14.59 10.97 13.71
CA SER A 47 -15.15 11.91 12.75
C SER A 47 -16.25 11.27 11.92
N LEU A 48 -16.03 10.05 11.43
CA LEU A 48 -17.03 9.29 10.68
C LEU A 48 -18.28 9.02 11.53
N LYS A 49 -18.10 8.46 12.74
CA LYS A 49 -19.19 8.13 13.66
C LYS A 49 -19.95 9.37 14.10
N TYR A 50 -19.28 10.47 14.40
CA TYR A 50 -19.94 11.72 14.71
C TYR A 50 -20.83 12.19 13.55
N VAL A 51 -20.33 12.17 12.31
CA VAL A 51 -21.12 12.62 11.16
C VAL A 51 -22.36 11.74 10.96
N LEU A 52 -22.21 10.42 11.06
CA LEU A 52 -23.32 9.49 10.83
C LEU A 52 -24.30 9.43 12.02
N ASN A 53 -23.82 9.36 13.25
CA ASN A 53 -24.65 9.12 14.43
C ASN A 53 -25.14 10.43 15.08
N ASP A 54 -24.23 11.39 15.29
CA ASP A 54 -24.48 12.51 16.20
C ASP A 54 -24.80 13.83 15.50
N ALA A 55 -24.35 14.04 14.27
CA ALA A 55 -24.51 15.32 13.60
C ALA A 55 -26.00 15.64 13.36
N GLU A 56 -26.47 16.72 13.98
CA GLU A 56 -27.85 17.21 13.86
C GLU A 56 -28.01 18.08 12.60
N THR A 57 -28.81 17.61 11.64
CA THR A 57 -29.03 18.27 10.35
C THR A 57 -30.46 18.81 10.23
N ASN A 58 -30.69 19.69 9.24
CA ASN A 58 -32.02 20.16 8.85
C ASN A 58 -32.27 19.90 7.34
N PRO A 59 -33.15 18.96 6.95
CA PRO A 59 -33.99 18.13 7.82
C PRO A 59 -33.17 17.17 8.67
N LYS A 60 -33.76 16.71 9.79
CA LYS A 60 -33.13 15.70 10.64
C LYS A 60 -33.04 14.39 9.88
N LEU A 61 -31.82 13.90 9.67
CA LEU A 61 -31.56 12.60 9.08
C LEU A 61 -31.05 11.64 10.15
N ASP A 62 -31.60 10.43 10.17
CA ASP A 62 -31.02 9.33 10.95
C ASP A 62 -29.80 8.73 10.21
N VAL A 63 -29.11 7.79 10.87
CA VAL A 63 -27.93 7.10 10.34
C VAL A 63 -28.21 6.47 8.98
N SER A 64 -29.37 5.81 8.83
CA SER A 64 -29.73 5.13 7.59
C SER A 64 -29.92 6.12 6.43
N LEU A 65 -30.59 7.25 6.71
CA LEU A 65 -30.80 8.31 5.73
C LEU A 65 -29.50 9.02 5.35
N LYS A 66 -28.56 9.20 6.29
CA LYS A 66 -27.23 9.77 6.00
C LYS A 66 -26.38 8.84 5.15
N ILE A 67 -26.40 7.53 5.41
CA ILE A 67 -25.72 6.55 4.53
C ILE A 67 -26.36 6.55 3.14
N ASN A 68 -27.70 6.54 3.07
CA ASN A 68 -28.42 6.60 1.81
C ASN A 68 -28.14 7.89 1.03
N LEU A 69 -27.93 9.03 1.69
CA LEU A 69 -27.51 10.27 1.02
C LEU A 69 -26.22 10.08 0.22
N PHE A 70 -25.20 9.41 0.79
CA PHE A 70 -23.95 9.13 0.08
C PHE A 70 -24.14 8.10 -1.03
N ILE A 71 -24.96 7.07 -0.81
CA ILE A 71 -25.30 6.08 -1.85
C ILE A 71 -26.03 6.77 -3.02
N ASP A 72 -27.05 7.57 -2.75
CA ASP A 72 -27.87 8.24 -3.76
C ASP A 72 -27.04 9.22 -4.57
N LEU A 73 -26.16 9.98 -3.92
CA LEU A 73 -25.18 10.83 -4.61
C LEU A 73 -24.26 9.99 -5.49
N PHE A 74 -23.72 8.87 -4.98
CA PHE A 74 -22.88 7.98 -5.79
C PHE A 74 -23.65 7.46 -7.01
N MET A 75 -24.89 7.01 -6.83
CA MET A 75 -25.71 6.48 -7.91
C MET A 75 -26.03 7.52 -8.98
N LYS A 76 -26.04 8.82 -8.65
CA LYS A 76 -26.19 9.94 -9.60
C LYS A 76 -24.93 10.20 -10.42
N PHE A 77 -23.74 10.00 -9.85
CA PHE A 77 -22.45 10.26 -10.51
C PHE A 77 -21.74 8.98 -11.02
N ARG A 78 -22.35 7.79 -10.88
CA ARG A 78 -21.70 6.51 -11.21
C ARG A 78 -21.26 6.40 -12.68
N ASP A 79 -22.00 7.02 -13.59
CA ASP A 79 -21.76 6.97 -15.04
C ASP A 79 -20.73 8.03 -15.49
N ALA A 80 -20.24 8.87 -14.56
CA ALA A 80 -19.28 9.94 -14.84
C ALA A 80 -17.94 9.45 -15.44
N PHE A 81 -17.66 8.16 -15.32
CA PHE A 81 -16.47 7.52 -15.87
C PHE A 81 -16.56 7.25 -17.37
N GLU A 82 -17.76 7.23 -17.94
CA GLU A 82 -17.99 7.15 -19.38
C GLU A 82 -17.94 8.54 -20.03
N GLU A 83 -18.21 9.58 -19.24
CA GLU A 83 -18.24 10.97 -19.67
C GLU A 83 -16.89 11.68 -19.49
N LYS A 84 -16.61 12.73 -20.26
CA LYS A 84 -15.37 13.53 -20.13
C LYS A 84 -15.44 14.62 -19.04
N ASN A 85 -16.30 14.47 -18.03
CA ASN A 85 -16.51 15.47 -16.99
C ASN A 85 -15.63 15.21 -15.76
N GLN A 86 -14.50 15.91 -15.67
CA GLN A 86 -13.54 15.75 -14.57
C GLN A 86 -14.11 16.04 -13.18
N LEU A 87 -15.06 16.98 -13.05
CA LEU A 87 -15.66 17.33 -11.76
C LEU A 87 -16.55 16.19 -11.25
N GLU A 88 -17.30 15.56 -12.16
CA GLU A 88 -18.17 14.44 -11.82
C GLU A 88 -17.37 13.17 -11.51
N GLN A 89 -16.32 12.89 -12.27
CA GLN A 89 -15.37 11.80 -11.99
C GLN A 89 -14.73 11.96 -10.61
N PHE A 90 -14.30 13.18 -10.28
CA PHE A 90 -13.77 13.50 -8.96
C PHE A 90 -14.82 13.28 -7.86
N THR A 91 -16.05 13.74 -8.08
CA THR A 91 -17.17 13.59 -7.14
C THR A 91 -17.49 12.11 -6.90
N CYS A 92 -17.57 11.32 -7.95
CA CYS A 92 -17.81 9.88 -7.89
C CYS A 92 -16.68 9.15 -7.13
N THR A 93 -15.42 9.50 -7.43
CA THR A 93 -14.24 8.94 -6.73
C THR A 93 -14.24 9.27 -5.24
N ALA A 94 -14.62 10.51 -4.87
CA ALA A 94 -14.75 10.93 -3.48
C ALA A 94 -15.83 10.12 -2.74
N LEU A 95 -16.99 9.92 -3.38
CA LEU A 95 -18.10 9.15 -2.81
C LEU A 95 -17.74 7.69 -2.62
N LEU A 96 -17.08 7.05 -3.59
CA LEU A 96 -16.57 5.67 -3.44
C LEU A 96 -15.61 5.55 -2.25
N ASN A 97 -14.71 6.52 -2.10
CA ASN A 97 -13.79 6.54 -0.97
C ASN A 97 -14.52 6.72 0.36
N ILE A 98 -15.53 7.57 0.45
CA ILE A 98 -16.36 7.74 1.66
C ILE A 98 -17.12 6.44 1.97
N LEU A 99 -17.75 5.82 0.97
CA LEU A 99 -18.48 4.57 1.14
C LEU A 99 -17.56 3.42 1.56
N TRP A 100 -16.31 3.41 1.08
CA TRP A 100 -15.29 2.48 1.57
C TRP A 100 -14.97 2.73 3.06
N SER A 101 -14.79 3.98 3.48
CA SER A 101 -14.64 4.32 4.90
C SER A 101 -15.83 3.82 5.75
N ILE A 102 -17.06 4.00 5.27
CA ILE A 102 -18.28 3.52 5.95
C ILE A 102 -18.27 1.99 6.07
N SER A 103 -17.84 1.27 5.02
CA SER A 103 -17.83 -0.19 5.00
C SER A 103 -16.88 -0.84 6.01
N PHE A 104 -15.92 -0.12 6.59
CA PHE A 104 -15.07 -0.65 7.66
C PHE A 104 -15.82 -0.82 9.00
N GLN A 105 -17.02 -0.26 9.13
CA GLN A 105 -17.80 -0.29 10.36
C GLN A 105 -18.90 -1.34 10.25
N ASP A 106 -18.78 -2.43 11.02
CA ASP A 106 -19.74 -3.54 11.01
C ASP A 106 -21.19 -3.06 11.30
N GLU A 107 -21.35 -2.02 12.11
CA GLU A 107 -22.66 -1.41 12.44
C GLU A 107 -23.41 -0.84 11.22
N TYR A 108 -22.72 -0.51 10.12
CA TYR A 108 -23.32 0.07 8.91
C TYR A 108 -23.45 -0.93 7.75
N GLU A 109 -23.02 -2.18 7.94
CA GLU A 109 -23.00 -3.20 6.91
C GLU A 109 -24.40 -3.45 6.30
N MET A 110 -25.41 -3.59 7.16
CA MET A 110 -26.79 -3.84 6.72
C MET A 110 -27.33 -2.68 5.88
N ASN A 111 -26.97 -1.44 6.22
CA ASN A 111 -27.38 -0.25 5.48
C ASN A 111 -26.83 -0.26 4.05
N LEU A 112 -25.56 -0.64 3.88
CA LEU A 112 -24.92 -0.75 2.57
C LEU A 112 -25.48 -1.94 1.77
N LYS A 113 -25.60 -3.12 2.38
CA LYS A 113 -26.08 -4.35 1.71
C LYS A 113 -27.54 -4.30 1.27
N LYS A 114 -28.38 -3.51 1.95
CA LYS A 114 -29.81 -3.41 1.63
C LYS A 114 -30.06 -2.85 0.23
N ASN A 115 -29.19 -1.98 -0.27
CA ASN A 115 -29.35 -1.36 -1.59
C ASN A 115 -28.71 -2.25 -2.68
N GLN A 116 -29.54 -3.06 -3.36
CA GLN A 116 -29.05 -4.00 -4.37
C GLN A 116 -28.49 -3.32 -5.63
N ASP A 117 -29.04 -2.16 -6.02
CA ASP A 117 -28.56 -1.40 -7.18
C ASP A 117 -27.17 -0.83 -6.90
N PHE A 118 -26.95 -0.30 -5.70
CA PHE A 118 -25.63 0.09 -5.21
C PHE A 118 -24.65 -1.08 -5.26
N MET A 119 -25.00 -2.23 -4.68
CA MET A 119 -24.12 -3.40 -4.70
C MET A 119 -23.82 -3.89 -6.13
N LYS A 120 -24.79 -3.82 -7.04
CA LYS A 120 -24.57 -4.13 -8.46
C LYS A 120 -23.61 -3.13 -9.12
N ALA A 121 -23.77 -1.84 -8.85
CA ALA A 121 -22.87 -0.80 -9.37
C ALA A 121 -21.43 -1.00 -8.87
N ILE A 122 -21.24 -1.29 -7.58
CA ILE A 122 -19.90 -1.57 -7.02
C ILE A 122 -19.27 -2.80 -7.68
N ARG A 123 -20.02 -3.90 -7.86
CA ARG A 123 -19.51 -5.11 -8.55
C ARG A 123 -19.11 -4.82 -10.01
N ASN A 124 -19.91 -4.03 -10.72
CA ASN A 124 -19.57 -3.62 -12.08
C ASN A 124 -18.26 -2.83 -12.10
N ILE A 125 -18.10 -1.85 -11.19
CA ILE A 125 -16.87 -1.04 -11.09
C ILE A 125 -15.64 -1.90 -10.79
N ALA A 126 -15.77 -2.84 -9.84
CA ALA A 126 -14.71 -3.79 -9.48
C ALA A 126 -14.28 -4.66 -10.67
N SER A 127 -15.23 -5.05 -11.54
CA SER A 127 -14.98 -5.95 -12.65
C SER A 127 -14.26 -5.34 -13.87
N TYR A 128 -14.10 -4.01 -13.95
CA TYR A 128 -13.43 -3.39 -15.09
C TYR A 128 -11.95 -3.81 -15.20
N SER A 129 -11.50 -4.12 -16.42
CA SER A 129 -10.10 -4.49 -16.73
C SER A 129 -9.14 -3.30 -16.54
N SER A 130 -7.88 -3.61 -16.22
CA SER A 130 -6.79 -2.63 -16.02
C SER A 130 -6.44 -1.84 -17.29
N GLU A 131 -6.77 -2.34 -18.48
CA GLU A 131 -6.57 -1.63 -19.76
C GLU A 131 -7.47 -0.39 -19.90
N ASN A 132 -8.56 -0.31 -19.14
CA ASN A 132 -9.41 0.86 -19.02
C ASN A 132 -9.09 1.67 -17.76
N SER A 133 -7.84 1.65 -17.29
CA SER A 133 -7.42 2.46 -16.13
C SER A 133 -7.67 3.93 -16.41
N ILE A 134 -8.78 4.43 -15.89
CA ILE A 134 -9.18 5.79 -16.18
C ILE A 134 -8.35 6.71 -15.28
N GLU A 135 -7.33 7.33 -15.89
CA GLU A 135 -6.41 8.23 -15.22
C GLU A 135 -7.18 9.53 -14.87
N HIS A 136 -7.75 9.55 -13.67
CA HIS A 136 -8.54 10.66 -13.17
C HIS A 136 -7.82 11.45 -12.09
N TYR A 137 -8.13 12.74 -12.01
CA TYR A 137 -7.69 13.59 -10.93
C TYR A 137 -8.27 13.09 -9.60
N ALA A 138 -7.40 12.55 -8.73
CA ALA A 138 -7.74 12.13 -7.38
C ALA A 138 -6.83 12.85 -6.38
N LEU A 139 -7.38 13.22 -5.22
CA LEU A 139 -6.55 13.73 -4.11
C LEU A 139 -5.62 12.62 -3.62
N ARG A 140 -4.47 13.00 -3.04
CA ARG A 140 -3.53 12.05 -2.41
C ARG A 140 -4.16 11.20 -1.30
N SER A 141 -5.27 11.64 -0.72
CA SER A 141 -6.04 10.92 0.31
C SER A 141 -7.06 9.93 -0.25
N MET A 142 -7.28 9.93 -1.57
CA MET A 142 -8.21 9.04 -2.24
C MET A 142 -7.46 7.89 -2.90
N GLU A 143 -8.03 6.71 -2.80
CA GLU A 143 -7.60 5.54 -3.55
C GLU A 143 -8.34 5.49 -4.89
N SER A 144 -7.81 4.71 -5.84
CA SER A 144 -8.40 4.61 -7.17
C SER A 144 -9.83 4.05 -7.13
N VAL A 145 -10.61 4.35 -8.15
CA VAL A 145 -12.01 3.93 -8.31
C VAL A 145 -12.16 2.41 -8.14
N LYS A 146 -11.37 1.64 -8.91
CA LYS A 146 -11.38 0.17 -8.85
C LYS A 146 -10.97 -0.35 -7.48
N LYS A 147 -9.91 0.20 -6.89
CA LYS A 147 -9.41 -0.23 -5.58
C LYS A 147 -10.40 0.06 -4.47
N SER A 148 -11.08 1.20 -4.52
CA SER A 148 -12.13 1.57 -3.57
C SER A 148 -13.34 0.66 -3.70
N ALA A 149 -13.75 0.31 -4.92
CA ALA A 149 -14.85 -0.62 -5.17
C ALA A 149 -14.52 -2.03 -4.64
N ASN A 150 -13.32 -2.57 -4.94
CA ASN A 150 -12.85 -3.84 -4.39
C ASN A 150 -12.85 -3.79 -2.85
N GLY A 151 -12.28 -2.73 -2.26
CA GLY A 151 -12.25 -2.56 -0.81
C GLY A 151 -13.64 -2.55 -0.15
N ILE A 152 -14.65 -1.93 -0.77
CA ILE A 152 -16.04 -2.00 -0.30
C ILE A 152 -16.55 -3.44 -0.33
N LEU A 153 -16.33 -4.15 -1.45
CA LEU A 153 -16.77 -5.55 -1.57
C LEU A 153 -16.08 -6.44 -0.55
N ASP A 154 -14.78 -6.28 -0.34
CA ASP A 154 -14.02 -7.12 0.60
C ASP A 154 -14.43 -6.89 2.06
N ASN A 155 -14.85 -5.67 2.40
CA ASN A 155 -15.36 -5.37 3.73
C ASN A 155 -16.79 -5.90 3.94
N LEU A 156 -17.65 -5.80 2.93
CA LEU A 156 -19.05 -6.20 3.02
C LEU A 156 -19.27 -7.70 2.77
N TYR A 157 -18.51 -8.30 1.88
CA TYR A 157 -18.46 -9.74 1.71
C TYR A 157 -17.22 -10.20 2.45
N GLU A 158 -17.39 -10.61 3.71
CA GLU A 158 -16.43 -11.55 4.29
C GLU A 158 -16.15 -12.57 3.21
N ILE A 159 -14.87 -12.64 2.81
CA ILE A 159 -14.35 -13.44 1.71
C ILE A 159 -15.27 -14.65 1.55
N HIS A 160 -15.91 -14.77 0.39
CA HIS A 160 -16.54 -16.01 0.03
C HIS A 160 -15.53 -17.11 0.35
N ASP A 161 -15.81 -17.85 1.43
CA ASP A 161 -15.37 -19.22 1.66
C ASP A 161 -15.93 -20.02 0.48
N SER A 162 -15.39 -19.79 -0.72
CA SER A 162 -15.48 -20.74 -1.78
C SER A 162 -14.66 -21.91 -1.25
N LYS A 163 -15.38 -22.87 -0.67
CA LYS A 163 -14.87 -24.17 -0.22
C LYS A 163 -13.99 -24.87 -1.27
N THR A 164 -14.01 -24.40 -2.51
CA THR A 164 -13.12 -24.78 -3.62
C THR A 164 -11.67 -24.31 -3.47
N ASN A 165 -11.38 -23.16 -2.88
CA ASN A 165 -10.00 -22.67 -2.71
C ASN A 165 -9.35 -23.14 -1.40
N ASP A 166 -10.12 -23.50 -0.38
CA ASP A 166 -9.58 -24.06 0.87
C ASP A 166 -8.88 -25.39 0.64
N ILE A 167 -9.30 -26.22 -0.32
CA ILE A 167 -8.62 -27.50 -0.59
C ILE A 167 -7.24 -27.23 -1.23
N ALA A 168 -7.14 -26.24 -2.13
CA ALA A 168 -5.86 -25.86 -2.74
C ALA A 168 -4.95 -25.13 -1.75
N ASP A 169 -5.49 -24.20 -0.94
CA ASP A 169 -4.76 -23.52 0.14
C ASP A 169 -4.35 -24.52 1.24
N GLN A 170 -5.18 -25.50 1.61
CA GLN A 170 -4.83 -26.56 2.58
C GLN A 170 -3.84 -27.59 2.01
N LEU A 171 -3.86 -27.88 0.70
CA LEU A 171 -2.84 -28.72 0.05
C LEU A 171 -1.48 -28.03 -0.02
N LEU A 172 -1.45 -26.69 -0.11
CA LEU A 172 -0.22 -25.89 -0.01
C LEU A 172 0.23 -25.67 1.44
N VAL A 173 -0.70 -25.70 2.41
CA VAL A 173 -0.41 -25.84 3.85
C VAL A 173 -0.25 -27.33 4.20
N SER A 174 0.47 -28.07 3.36
CA SER A 174 1.09 -29.29 3.85
C SER A 174 2.16 -28.86 4.83
N ASP A 175 2.07 -29.31 6.09
CA ASP A 175 3.10 -29.16 7.10
C ASP A 175 4.36 -29.93 6.63
N THR A 176 5.05 -29.38 5.63
CA THR A 176 6.44 -29.71 5.39
C THR A 176 7.16 -29.13 6.59
N SER A 177 7.55 -29.99 7.53
CA SER A 177 8.24 -29.63 8.78
C SER A 177 9.61 -28.94 8.57
N ASN A 178 9.90 -28.52 7.35
CA ASN A 178 11.12 -27.91 6.86
C ASN A 178 10.91 -26.56 6.15
N GLU A 179 9.67 -26.09 5.96
CA GLU A 179 9.46 -24.75 5.41
C GLU A 179 9.63 -23.65 6.48
N LYS A 180 10.42 -22.64 6.14
CA LYS A 180 10.72 -21.50 7.01
C LYS A 180 9.43 -20.73 7.32
N PRO A 181 9.20 -20.33 8.58
CA PRO A 181 8.03 -19.52 8.94
C PRO A 181 8.02 -18.20 8.17
N MET A 182 6.85 -17.87 7.60
CA MET A 182 6.64 -16.63 6.88
C MET A 182 6.25 -15.50 7.83
N ILE A 183 6.90 -14.35 7.68
CA ILE A 183 6.61 -13.09 8.37
C ILE A 183 6.12 -12.10 7.31
N MET A 184 4.94 -11.52 7.50
CA MET A 184 4.51 -10.40 6.68
C MET A 184 4.87 -9.08 7.35
N ILE A 185 5.40 -8.13 6.58
CA ILE A 185 5.58 -6.75 7.03
C ILE A 185 4.57 -5.87 6.29
N SER A 186 3.57 -5.39 7.03
CA SER A 186 2.59 -4.41 6.54
C SER A 186 3.06 -3.00 6.89
N TYR A 187 3.13 -2.11 5.91
CA TYR A 187 3.68 -0.77 6.10
C TYR A 187 3.13 0.21 5.03
N ALA A 188 3.15 1.51 5.33
CA ALA A 188 2.85 2.51 4.32
C ALA A 188 4.08 2.73 3.42
N HIS A 189 3.92 2.78 2.10
CA HIS A 189 5.05 2.99 1.16
C HIS A 189 5.92 4.22 1.48
N ALA A 190 5.37 5.24 2.15
CA ALA A 190 6.13 6.39 2.64
C ALA A 190 7.25 6.01 3.65
N ASN A 191 7.19 4.81 4.22
CA ASN A 191 8.11 4.27 5.22
C ASN A 191 9.04 3.18 4.66
N ASN A 192 9.19 3.04 3.33
CA ASN A 192 10.10 2.08 2.67
C ASN A 192 11.48 2.01 3.34
N GLN A 193 12.12 3.17 3.60
CA GLN A 193 13.45 3.21 4.21
C GLN A 193 13.55 2.56 5.59
N PHE A 194 12.47 2.61 6.38
CA PHE A 194 12.44 1.97 7.69
C PHE A 194 12.13 0.48 7.56
N CYS A 195 11.23 0.11 6.65
CA CYS A 195 10.99 -1.28 6.29
C CYS A 195 12.28 -1.99 5.84
N ASP A 196 13.09 -1.32 5.00
CA ASP A 196 14.40 -1.82 4.56
C ASP A 196 15.38 -2.07 5.71
N LYS A 197 15.32 -1.27 6.79
CA LYS A 197 16.14 -1.49 7.99
C LYS A 197 15.68 -2.73 8.74
N ILE A 198 14.38 -2.88 8.97
CA ILE A 198 13.83 -4.07 9.65
C ILE A 198 14.15 -5.33 8.85
N LEU A 199 14.00 -5.28 7.52
CA LEU A 199 14.40 -6.35 6.61
C LEU A 199 15.86 -6.76 6.82
N ALA A 200 16.79 -5.80 6.77
CA ALA A 200 18.22 -6.09 6.92
C ALA A 200 18.55 -6.75 8.27
N GLU A 201 17.81 -6.43 9.34
CA GLU A 201 18.04 -7.00 10.67
C GLU A 201 17.41 -8.39 10.82
N ILE A 202 16.28 -8.66 10.17
CA ILE A 202 15.72 -10.01 10.06
C ILE A 202 16.65 -10.90 9.21
N GLU A 203 17.17 -10.39 8.09
CA GLU A 203 18.12 -11.08 7.20
C GLU A 203 19.42 -11.46 7.94
N LYS A 204 19.88 -10.68 8.94
CA LYS A 204 21.04 -11.04 9.78
C LYS A 204 20.84 -12.29 10.64
N LYS A 205 19.60 -12.69 10.91
CA LYS A 205 19.32 -13.97 11.58
C LYS A 205 19.49 -15.17 10.62
N GLY A 206 19.94 -14.90 9.39
CA GLY A 206 20.18 -15.89 8.36
C GLY A 206 18.88 -16.32 7.70
N ASP A 207 18.96 -17.46 7.03
CA ASP A 207 17.89 -18.00 6.18
C ASP A 207 16.80 -18.71 7.00
N LEU A 208 16.42 -18.15 8.16
CA LEU A 208 15.48 -18.74 9.12
C LEU A 208 14.01 -18.39 8.84
N TYR A 209 13.76 -17.31 8.10
CA TYR A 209 12.43 -16.74 7.90
C TYR A 209 12.17 -16.47 6.42
N ARG A 210 10.93 -16.66 5.97
CA ARG A 210 10.46 -16.11 4.69
C ARG A 210 9.81 -14.76 4.97
N ILE A 211 10.09 -13.74 4.16
CA ILE A 211 9.51 -12.41 4.36
C ILE A 211 8.54 -12.09 3.23
N TRP A 212 7.33 -11.66 3.58
CA TRP A 212 6.30 -11.20 2.65
C TRP A 212 6.05 -9.70 2.84
N ILE A 213 6.09 -8.92 1.75
CA ILE A 213 5.92 -7.46 1.78
C ILE A 213 5.18 -7.00 0.54
N ASP A 214 4.20 -6.11 0.71
CA ASP A 214 3.47 -5.50 -0.40
C ASP A 214 4.41 -4.59 -1.22
N GLY A 215 4.61 -4.95 -2.49
CA GLY A 215 5.58 -4.32 -3.41
C GLY A 215 6.70 -5.24 -3.92
N TYR A 216 6.88 -6.43 -3.34
CA TYR A 216 7.94 -7.39 -3.72
C TYR A 216 7.44 -8.67 -4.41
N TYR A 217 6.13 -8.84 -4.59
CA TYR A 217 5.54 -10.04 -5.25
C TYR A 217 4.54 -9.69 -6.38
N LEU A 218 4.61 -8.47 -6.92
CA LEU A 218 3.69 -7.98 -7.97
C LEU A 218 4.04 -8.53 -9.37
N ALA A 219 4.20 -9.84 -9.48
CA ALA A 219 4.40 -10.56 -10.73
C ALA A 219 3.25 -11.55 -10.94
N SER A 220 2.06 -11.03 -11.23
CA SER A 220 1.02 -11.81 -11.93
C SER A 220 -0.19 -10.95 -12.30
N ASN A 221 -0.97 -11.45 -13.25
CA ASN A 221 -2.32 -10.97 -13.61
C ASN A 221 -3.38 -11.33 -12.53
N GLU A 222 -3.00 -11.79 -11.33
CA GLU A 222 -3.93 -12.09 -10.23
C GLU A 222 -4.44 -10.80 -9.56
N ASP A 223 -5.63 -10.84 -8.95
CA ASP A 223 -6.15 -9.71 -8.18
C ASP A 223 -5.17 -9.37 -7.04
N LEU A 224 -4.69 -8.13 -7.00
CA LEU A 224 -3.75 -7.61 -6.01
C LEU A 224 -4.18 -7.97 -4.58
N TRP A 225 -5.48 -7.92 -4.30
CA TRP A 225 -5.98 -8.27 -2.99
C TRP A 225 -5.87 -9.75 -2.66
N GLU A 226 -6.08 -10.66 -3.62
CA GLU A 226 -5.96 -12.09 -3.39
C GLU A 226 -4.52 -12.48 -3.00
N GLN A 227 -3.53 -11.82 -3.60
CA GLN A 227 -2.12 -12.01 -3.25
C GLN A 227 -1.82 -11.53 -1.83
N ILE A 228 -2.30 -10.33 -1.46
CA ILE A 228 -2.18 -9.78 -0.11
C ILE A 228 -2.86 -10.70 0.91
N ALA A 229 -4.10 -11.12 0.63
CA ALA A 229 -4.84 -12.02 1.51
C ALA A 229 -4.13 -13.37 1.67
N ARG A 230 -3.55 -13.93 0.59
CA ARG A 230 -2.73 -15.15 0.64
C ARG A 230 -1.49 -14.95 1.50
N GLY A 231 -0.78 -13.82 1.35
CA GLY A 231 0.36 -13.46 2.19
C GLY A 231 0.00 -13.39 3.68
N ILE A 232 -1.13 -12.75 4.02
CA ILE A 232 -1.65 -12.69 5.40
C ILE A 232 -1.98 -14.10 5.91
N LYS A 233 -2.69 -14.92 5.12
CA LYS A 233 -3.08 -16.30 5.49
C LYS A 233 -1.86 -17.20 5.72
N GLN A 234 -0.83 -17.11 4.90
CA GLN A 234 0.37 -17.95 5.00
C GLN A 234 1.34 -17.48 6.10
N SER A 235 1.29 -16.20 6.46
CA SER A 235 2.14 -15.65 7.51
C SER A 235 1.79 -16.19 8.89
N LYS A 236 2.83 -16.48 9.67
CA LYS A 236 2.74 -16.87 11.09
C LYS A 236 2.61 -15.67 12.02
N VAL A 237 3.12 -14.51 11.58
CA VAL A 237 3.04 -13.24 12.31
C VAL A 237 3.04 -12.10 11.30
N ILE A 238 2.29 -11.05 11.61
CA ILE A 238 2.20 -9.81 10.83
C ILE A 238 2.89 -8.71 11.63
N VAL A 239 3.89 -8.07 11.07
CA VAL A 239 4.57 -6.90 11.65
C VAL A 239 3.97 -5.65 11.01
N CYS A 240 3.27 -4.84 11.78
CA CYS A 240 2.66 -3.59 11.29
C CYS A 240 3.55 -2.40 11.66
N LEU A 241 4.10 -1.72 10.65
CA LEU A 241 4.94 -0.54 10.84
C LEU A 241 4.08 0.72 10.94
N LEU A 242 3.75 1.11 12.18
CA LEU A 242 2.79 2.15 12.51
C LEU A 242 3.42 3.54 12.39
N SER A 243 2.88 4.34 11.49
CA SER A 243 3.17 5.76 11.34
C SER A 243 1.87 6.51 11.07
N GLN A 244 1.86 7.85 11.11
CA GLN A 244 0.67 8.59 10.69
C GLN A 244 0.22 8.22 9.27
N LYS A 245 1.16 7.93 8.36
CA LYS A 245 0.85 7.49 7.00
C LYS A 245 0.24 6.10 6.93
N TYR A 246 0.57 5.23 7.88
CA TYR A 246 -0.07 3.92 8.02
C TYR A 246 -1.53 4.09 8.45
N TYR A 247 -1.79 4.93 9.45
CA TYR A 247 -3.14 5.19 9.94
C TYR A 247 -4.04 5.90 8.92
N ASP A 248 -3.46 6.79 8.12
CA ASP A 248 -4.17 7.49 7.03
C ASP A 248 -4.46 6.56 5.82
N SER A 249 -3.84 5.37 5.75
CA SER A 249 -3.93 4.47 4.59
C SER A 249 -5.06 3.46 4.72
N LYS A 250 -6.07 3.56 3.85
CA LYS A 250 -7.16 2.58 3.77
C LYS A 250 -6.69 1.18 3.38
N SER A 251 -5.60 1.10 2.61
CA SER A 251 -4.99 -0.17 2.21
C SER A 251 -4.39 -0.87 3.42
N CYS A 252 -3.60 -0.15 4.22
CA CYS A 252 -3.02 -0.66 5.46
C CYS A 252 -4.11 -1.06 6.45
N ARG A 253 -5.18 -0.25 6.57
CA ARG A 253 -6.36 -0.59 7.38
C ARG A 253 -7.02 -1.88 6.92
N LYS A 254 -7.19 -2.07 5.61
CA LYS A 254 -7.78 -3.28 5.03
C LYS A 254 -6.95 -4.53 5.35
N GLU A 255 -5.63 -4.47 5.14
CA GLU A 255 -4.70 -5.56 5.49
C GLU A 255 -4.78 -5.93 6.98
N ALA A 256 -4.67 -4.93 7.86
CA ALA A 256 -4.71 -5.15 9.30
C ALA A 256 -6.07 -5.69 9.77
N THR A 257 -7.18 -5.15 9.24
CA THR A 257 -8.53 -5.65 9.54
C THR A 257 -8.67 -7.11 9.12
N PHE A 258 -8.14 -7.47 7.94
CA PHE A 258 -8.16 -8.86 7.47
C PHE A 258 -7.31 -9.78 8.36
N ALA A 259 -6.12 -9.34 8.77
CA ALA A 259 -5.28 -10.08 9.71
C ALA A 259 -5.96 -10.31 11.07
N ILE A 260 -6.61 -9.28 11.62
CA ILE A 260 -7.39 -9.34 12.88
C ILE A 260 -8.53 -10.34 12.73
N LYS A 261 -9.33 -10.26 11.67
CA LYS A 261 -10.44 -11.18 11.39
C LYS A 261 -9.99 -12.64 11.21
N ARG A 262 -8.69 -12.89 10.99
CA ARG A 262 -8.10 -14.23 10.85
C ARG A 262 -7.27 -14.65 12.06
N ASP A 263 -7.41 -13.97 13.19
CA ASP A 263 -6.70 -14.21 14.43
C ASP A 263 -5.17 -14.29 14.24
N LYS A 264 -4.64 -13.52 13.29
CA LYS A 264 -3.20 -13.49 13.03
C LYS A 264 -2.48 -12.71 14.13
N PRO A 265 -1.39 -13.25 14.71
CA PRO A 265 -0.55 -12.48 15.62
C PRO A 265 -0.04 -11.22 14.93
N ILE A 266 -0.32 -10.05 15.51
CA ILE A 266 0.14 -8.75 15.01
C ILE A 266 1.15 -8.17 16.01
N ILE A 267 2.31 -7.77 15.49
CA ILE A 267 3.33 -7.02 16.23
C ILE A 267 3.34 -5.57 15.72
N PRO A 268 2.85 -4.60 16.50
CA PRO A 268 2.89 -3.18 16.14
C PRO A 268 4.28 -2.57 16.42
N VAL A 269 4.88 -1.93 15.41
CA VAL A 269 6.17 -1.23 15.51
C VAL A 269 6.01 0.23 15.13
N TYR A 270 6.23 1.14 16.06
CA TYR A 270 6.04 2.58 15.82
C TYR A 270 7.24 3.23 15.17
N ILE A 271 6.99 4.00 14.11
CA ILE A 271 7.95 4.86 13.42
C ILE A 271 7.67 6.32 13.81
N GLY A 272 8.47 6.85 14.74
CA GLY A 272 8.34 8.23 15.23
C GLY A 272 7.36 8.37 16.39
N GLU A 273 6.75 9.55 16.54
CA GLU A 273 5.78 9.77 17.61
C GLU A 273 4.52 8.92 17.40
N PRO A 274 4.03 8.21 18.43
CA PRO A 274 2.81 7.42 18.32
C PRO A 274 1.63 8.35 18.04
N GLY A 275 1.05 8.23 16.84
CA GLY A 275 -0.26 8.81 16.56
C GLY A 275 -1.34 8.06 17.32
N ASP A 276 -2.34 8.79 17.82
CA ASP A 276 -3.58 8.20 18.33
C ASP A 276 -4.38 7.66 17.13
N CYS A 277 -4.74 6.37 17.17
CA CYS A 277 -5.56 5.75 16.16
C CYS A 277 -6.43 4.67 16.79
N ASP A 278 -7.75 4.81 16.66
CA ASP A 278 -8.71 3.96 17.38
C ASP A 278 -8.93 2.58 16.75
N TRP A 279 -8.61 2.41 15.45
CA TRP A 279 -8.92 1.16 14.74
C TRP A 279 -7.83 0.08 14.88
N LEU A 280 -6.63 0.43 15.37
CA LEU A 280 -5.53 -0.50 15.62
C LEU A 280 -4.89 -0.21 16.98
N ASP A 281 -5.66 -0.38 18.05
CA ASP A 281 -5.17 -0.16 19.42
C ASP A 281 -4.56 -1.44 20.01
N HIS A 282 -3.23 -1.56 19.91
CA HIS A 282 -2.46 -2.57 20.61
C HIS A 282 -1.79 -1.96 21.85
N LYS A 283 -1.99 -2.61 23.01
CA LYS A 283 -1.49 -2.16 24.31
C LYS A 283 0.03 -2.20 24.46
N GLU A 284 0.69 -3.08 23.74
CA GLU A 284 2.16 -3.21 23.74
C GLU A 284 2.70 -2.63 22.43
N LYS A 285 3.34 -1.47 22.53
CA LYS A 285 3.81 -0.67 21.40
C LYS A 285 5.33 -0.73 21.36
N LEU A 286 5.91 -1.30 20.30
CA LEU A 286 7.36 -1.39 20.18
C LEU A 286 7.94 -0.14 19.50
N ASP A 287 8.94 0.48 20.11
CA ASP A 287 9.69 1.58 19.49
C ASP A 287 10.57 1.05 18.34
N SER A 288 10.56 1.76 17.21
CA SER A 288 11.44 1.54 16.05
C SER A 288 12.93 1.28 16.36
N GLY A 289 13.46 1.80 17.46
CA GLY A 289 14.85 1.60 17.88
C GLY A 289 15.14 0.26 18.55
N LYS A 290 14.10 -0.52 18.90
CA LYS A 290 14.24 -1.77 19.67
C LYS A 290 14.14 -3.02 18.82
N ILE A 291 14.99 -3.11 17.80
CA ILE A 291 14.96 -4.17 16.81
C ILE A 291 15.17 -5.58 17.42
N GLU A 292 16.03 -5.74 18.42
CA GLU A 292 16.22 -7.06 19.06
C GLU A 292 14.97 -7.53 19.84
N GLU A 293 14.20 -6.60 20.39
CA GLU A 293 12.92 -6.90 21.05
C GLU A 293 11.88 -7.32 20.00
N LEU A 294 11.85 -6.67 18.81
CA LEU A 294 11.02 -7.11 17.68
C LEU A 294 11.31 -8.56 17.29
N LEU A 295 12.59 -8.91 17.12
CA LEU A 295 13.00 -10.26 16.73
C LEU A 295 12.59 -11.28 17.80
N THR A 296 12.72 -10.92 19.08
CA THR A 296 12.26 -11.76 20.20
C THR A 296 10.74 -11.96 20.16
N MET A 297 9.95 -10.92 19.88
CA MET A 297 8.49 -11.00 19.76
C MET A 297 8.06 -11.85 18.55
N ILE A 298 8.76 -11.73 17.41
CA ILE A 298 8.55 -12.56 16.22
C ILE A 298 8.77 -14.02 16.56
N GLU A 299 9.89 -14.36 17.19
CA GLU A 299 10.20 -15.72 17.60
C GLU A 299 9.17 -16.29 18.58
N ALA A 300 8.76 -15.50 19.58
CA ALA A 300 7.74 -15.90 20.54
C ALA A 300 6.39 -16.17 19.86
N SER A 301 5.98 -15.29 18.92
CA SER A 301 4.76 -15.44 18.14
C SER A 301 4.78 -16.73 17.32
N ILE A 302 5.88 -16.98 16.60
CA ILE A 302 6.06 -18.20 15.80
C ILE A 302 6.05 -19.45 16.69
N LYS A 303 6.71 -19.43 17.86
CA LYS A 303 6.71 -20.56 18.82
C LYS A 303 5.32 -20.84 19.37
N SER A 304 4.55 -19.80 19.71
CA SER A 304 3.19 -19.95 20.25
C SER A 304 2.22 -20.59 19.22
N THR A 305 2.35 -20.22 17.94
CA THR A 305 1.53 -20.81 16.86
C THR A 305 1.78 -22.30 16.62
N LYS A 306 2.89 -22.88 17.11
CA LYS A 306 3.18 -24.32 16.99
C LYS A 306 2.48 -25.20 18.04
N THR A 307 1.77 -24.61 19.02
CA THR A 307 1.17 -25.36 20.15
C THR A 307 -0.32 -25.66 20.05
N GLN A 308 -1.02 -25.28 18.97
CA GLN A 308 -2.36 -25.80 18.72
C GLN A 308 -2.26 -27.17 18.02
N PRO A 309 -2.87 -28.25 18.56
CA PRO A 309 -2.77 -29.56 17.95
C PRO A 309 -3.52 -29.57 16.61
N PRO A 310 -2.94 -30.15 15.54
CA PRO A 310 -3.67 -30.36 14.30
C PRO A 310 -4.80 -31.38 14.52
N PRO A 311 -5.90 -31.32 13.76
CA PRO A 311 -6.88 -32.40 13.71
C PRO A 311 -6.15 -33.72 13.33
N PRO A 312 -6.53 -34.87 13.91
CA PRO A 312 -5.75 -36.10 13.78
C PRO A 312 -5.67 -36.54 12.31
N GLN A 313 -4.45 -36.51 11.74
CA GLN A 313 -4.15 -37.10 10.43
C GLN A 313 -3.09 -38.19 10.59
N GLN A 314 -3.33 -39.30 9.89
CA GLN A 314 -2.61 -40.57 10.02
C GLN A 314 -1.23 -40.48 9.36
N THR A 315 -0.22 -40.96 10.08
CA THR A 315 1.20 -40.81 9.76
C THR A 315 1.69 -41.87 8.76
N GLN A 316 2.45 -41.47 7.74
CA GLN A 316 3.44 -42.34 7.08
C GLN A 316 4.74 -41.58 6.85
N GLN A 317 5.86 -42.20 7.22
CA GLN A 317 7.20 -41.59 7.34
C GLN A 317 8.03 -41.79 6.06
N HIS A 318 8.75 -40.75 5.63
CA HIS A 318 9.92 -40.90 4.75
C HIS A 318 11.06 -39.97 5.18
N THR A 319 12.28 -40.51 5.20
CA THR A 319 13.51 -39.90 5.70
C THR A 319 14.31 -39.27 4.56
N ILE A 320 14.82 -38.04 4.71
CA ILE A 320 15.82 -37.46 3.80
C ILE A 320 16.96 -36.79 4.58
N GLN A 321 18.17 -37.00 4.07
CA GLN A 321 19.50 -36.76 4.63
C GLN A 321 20.02 -35.36 4.24
N THR A 322 20.62 -34.62 5.19
CA THR A 322 21.13 -33.25 5.00
C THR A 322 22.65 -33.17 4.81
N TYR A 323 23.14 -32.24 3.98
CA TYR A 323 24.55 -31.83 3.89
C TYR A 323 24.71 -30.29 4.04
N PRO A 324 25.78 -29.78 4.68
CA PRO A 324 25.93 -28.36 5.01
C PRO A 324 26.70 -27.56 3.94
N ARG A 325 26.37 -26.28 3.74
CA ARG A 325 27.06 -25.34 2.82
C ARG A 325 27.59 -24.10 3.56
N LYS A 326 28.77 -23.62 3.12
CA LYS A 326 29.60 -22.55 3.70
C LYS A 326 29.12 -21.14 3.30
N GLU A 327 29.19 -20.20 4.25
CA GLU A 327 29.00 -18.75 4.06
C GLU A 327 30.18 -18.10 3.29
N PRO A 328 29.93 -17.09 2.43
CA PRO A 328 30.98 -16.26 1.85
C PRO A 328 31.23 -14.95 2.63
N GLU A 329 32.50 -14.54 2.65
CA GLU A 329 33.09 -13.43 3.43
C GLU A 329 32.67 -12.00 2.98
N ILE A 330 32.68 -11.08 3.94
CA ILE A 330 32.35 -9.65 3.83
C ILE A 330 33.59 -8.83 3.43
N ILE A 331 33.47 -7.93 2.44
CA ILE A 331 34.49 -6.91 2.11
C ILE A 331 33.90 -5.49 2.15
N GLN A 332 34.74 -4.56 2.58
CA GLN A 332 34.49 -3.19 3.08
C GLN A 332 33.89 -2.18 2.08
N SER A 333 33.10 -1.27 2.64
CA SER A 333 32.32 -0.20 2.02
C SER A 333 33.13 0.96 1.41
N THR A 334 32.76 1.40 0.21
CA THR A 334 33.10 2.73 -0.35
C THR A 334 31.89 3.67 -0.29
N THR A 335 32.11 4.89 0.18
CA THR A 335 31.08 5.88 0.48
C THR A 335 30.54 6.54 -0.80
N PHE A 336 29.24 6.37 -1.10
CA PHE A 336 28.58 6.97 -2.27
C PHE A 336 28.40 8.48 -2.14
N ASN A 337 28.89 9.26 -3.11
CA ASN A 337 28.80 10.72 -3.13
C ASN A 337 27.77 11.21 -4.17
N GLN A 338 26.55 11.52 -3.70
CA GLN A 338 25.36 11.86 -4.50
C GLN A 338 25.44 13.14 -5.37
N LYS A 339 26.57 13.86 -5.38
CA LYS A 339 26.68 15.18 -6.07
C LYS A 339 27.07 15.09 -7.55
N LYS A 340 27.47 13.92 -8.05
CA LYS A 340 27.91 13.74 -9.44
C LYS A 340 26.71 13.49 -10.37
N PRO A 341 26.56 14.23 -11.49
CA PRO A 341 25.53 13.97 -12.49
C PRO A 341 25.59 12.51 -12.98
N VAL A 342 24.42 11.89 -13.18
CA VAL A 342 24.30 10.46 -13.54
C VAL A 342 25.01 10.12 -14.85
N GLU A 343 25.12 11.09 -15.76
CA GLU A 343 25.81 10.95 -17.05
C GLU A 343 27.33 10.80 -16.90
N GLN A 344 27.88 11.08 -15.72
CA GLN A 344 29.32 11.00 -15.45
C GLN A 344 29.69 9.80 -14.57
N TRP A 345 28.72 8.99 -14.14
CA TRP A 345 28.98 7.87 -13.23
C TRP A 345 29.93 6.83 -13.86
N THR A 346 30.93 6.41 -13.09
CA THR A 346 31.80 5.28 -13.42
C THR A 346 31.15 3.96 -13.01
N VAL A 347 31.76 2.82 -13.37
CA VAL A 347 31.34 1.49 -12.89
C VAL A 347 31.35 1.43 -11.36
N ASP A 348 32.36 2.03 -10.71
CA ASP A 348 32.41 2.12 -9.25
C ASP A 348 31.27 2.96 -8.67
N ASP A 349 30.85 4.04 -9.34
CA ASP A 349 29.69 4.84 -8.93
C ASP A 349 28.38 4.03 -9.07
N ILE A 350 28.26 3.20 -10.12
CA ILE A 350 27.11 2.30 -10.33
C ILE A 350 27.06 1.23 -9.22
N LEU A 351 28.18 0.58 -8.92
CA LEU A 351 28.29 -0.41 -7.85
C LEU A 351 28.00 0.23 -6.49
N ALA A 352 28.56 1.41 -6.21
CA ALA A 352 28.29 2.14 -4.97
C ALA A 352 26.82 2.56 -4.86
N TRP A 353 26.18 2.92 -5.99
CA TRP A 353 24.76 3.24 -6.04
C TRP A 353 23.90 2.00 -5.75
N PHE A 354 24.14 0.86 -6.39
CA PHE A 354 23.40 -0.37 -6.09
C PHE A 354 23.61 -0.84 -4.65
N ASN A 355 24.83 -0.73 -4.12
CA ASN A 355 25.14 -0.98 -2.71
C ASN A 355 24.39 -0.02 -1.78
N SER A 356 24.25 1.26 -2.16
CA SER A 356 23.41 2.22 -1.42
C SER A 356 21.92 1.87 -1.46
N HIS A 357 21.47 1.15 -2.50
CA HIS A 357 20.11 0.59 -2.63
C HIS A 357 20.01 -0.87 -2.13
N LYS A 358 21.04 -1.36 -1.42
CA LYS A 358 21.07 -2.69 -0.78
C LYS A 358 20.81 -3.84 -1.75
N VAL A 359 21.21 -3.67 -3.02
CA VAL A 359 21.22 -4.74 -4.00
C VAL A 359 22.53 -5.52 -3.86
N PRO A 360 22.50 -6.86 -3.71
CA PRO A 360 23.72 -7.65 -3.59
C PRO A 360 24.64 -7.48 -4.80
N ASP A 361 25.94 -7.30 -4.55
CA ASP A 361 26.97 -7.23 -5.60
C ASP A 361 26.93 -8.43 -6.55
N THR A 362 26.60 -9.61 -6.02
CA THR A 362 26.42 -10.85 -6.79
C THR A 362 25.39 -10.67 -7.90
N LEU A 363 24.29 -9.98 -7.58
CA LEU A 363 23.24 -9.68 -8.53
C LEU A 363 23.72 -8.64 -9.55
N VAL A 364 24.27 -7.52 -9.10
CA VAL A 364 24.74 -6.44 -9.99
C VAL A 364 25.77 -6.93 -11.02
N LYS A 365 26.71 -7.78 -10.57
CA LYS A 365 27.77 -8.36 -11.42
C LYS A 365 27.25 -9.33 -12.48
N LEU A 366 26.03 -9.89 -12.35
CA LEU A 366 25.45 -10.78 -13.37
C LEU A 366 25.05 -10.05 -14.65
N TYR A 367 24.82 -8.74 -14.57
CA TYR A 367 24.48 -7.90 -15.72
C TYR A 367 25.67 -7.11 -16.25
N ASP A 368 26.62 -6.79 -15.38
CA ASP A 368 27.87 -6.09 -15.72
C ASP A 368 27.63 -4.74 -16.42
N PHE A 369 26.75 -3.90 -15.84
CA PHE A 369 26.46 -2.56 -16.37
C PHE A 369 27.72 -1.70 -16.43
N GLN A 370 28.06 -1.24 -17.62
CA GLN A 370 29.19 -0.34 -17.84
C GLN A 370 28.77 1.13 -17.79
N THR A 371 27.50 1.42 -18.08
CA THR A 371 26.97 2.79 -18.12
C THR A 371 25.57 2.91 -17.54
N VAL A 372 25.20 4.12 -17.09
CA VAL A 372 23.83 4.40 -16.62
C VAL A 372 22.80 4.29 -17.75
N SER A 373 23.20 4.54 -19.00
CA SER A 373 22.34 4.34 -20.17
C SER A 373 21.89 2.89 -20.30
N GLU A 374 22.79 1.92 -20.08
CA GLU A 374 22.44 0.50 -20.08
C GLU A 374 21.46 0.15 -18.95
N MET A 375 21.64 0.75 -17.76
CA MET A 375 20.69 0.59 -16.66
C MET A 375 19.31 1.12 -17.03
N GLN A 376 19.24 2.27 -17.70
CA GLN A 376 17.98 2.88 -18.15
C GLN A 376 17.30 2.05 -19.26
N GLU A 377 18.06 1.57 -20.24
CA GLU A 377 17.55 0.67 -21.29
C GLU A 377 17.03 -0.63 -20.69
N TYR A 378 17.74 -1.18 -19.70
CA TYR A 378 17.30 -2.38 -19.01
C TYR A 378 16.05 -2.14 -18.16
N ALA A 379 15.97 -0.99 -17.49
CA ALA A 379 14.75 -0.57 -16.79
C ALA A 379 13.54 -0.47 -17.73
N VAL A 380 13.73 -0.07 -19.00
CA VAL A 380 12.65 -0.08 -20.00
C VAL A 380 12.23 -1.53 -20.32
N LYS A 381 13.18 -2.44 -20.54
CA LYS A 381 12.87 -3.87 -20.79
C LYS A 381 12.12 -4.51 -19.62
N LEU A 382 12.54 -4.23 -18.40
CA LEU A 382 11.89 -4.69 -17.16
C LEU A 382 10.46 -4.15 -17.01
N ARG A 383 10.17 -2.94 -17.50
CA ARG A 383 8.80 -2.40 -17.49
C ARG A 383 7.90 -3.09 -18.51
N THR A 384 8.47 -3.58 -19.61
CA THR A 384 7.70 -4.24 -20.68
C THR A 384 7.34 -5.67 -20.32
N ASP A 385 8.27 -6.43 -19.73
CA ASP A 385 8.08 -7.86 -19.46
C ASP A 385 8.92 -8.33 -18.25
N PRO A 386 8.46 -8.04 -17.02
CA PRO A 386 9.23 -8.31 -15.80
C PRO A 386 9.40 -9.81 -15.52
N GLU A 387 8.42 -10.64 -15.85
CA GLU A 387 8.46 -12.09 -15.61
C GLU A 387 9.52 -12.77 -16.50
N LYS A 388 9.54 -12.43 -17.79
CA LYS A 388 10.57 -12.94 -18.71
C LYS A 388 11.96 -12.53 -18.29
N GLU A 389 12.13 -11.30 -17.83
CA GLU A 389 13.42 -10.83 -17.33
C GLU A 389 13.81 -11.50 -16.01
N PHE A 390 12.86 -11.76 -15.10
CA PHE A 390 13.10 -12.55 -13.90
C PHE A 390 13.60 -13.97 -14.24
N MET A 391 12.91 -14.68 -15.13
CA MET A 391 13.28 -16.04 -15.53
C MET A 391 14.69 -16.10 -16.13
N LYS A 392 15.04 -15.15 -17.00
CA LYS A 392 16.41 -15.03 -17.54
C LYS A 392 17.44 -14.77 -16.44
N TYR A 393 17.06 -13.98 -15.43
CA TYR A 393 17.94 -13.66 -14.32
C TYR A 393 18.16 -14.84 -13.40
N GLN A 394 17.09 -15.56 -13.08
CA GLN A 394 17.10 -16.80 -12.30
C GLN A 394 18.00 -17.84 -12.99
N GLU A 395 17.87 -18.03 -14.30
CA GLU A 395 18.72 -18.95 -15.06
C GLU A 395 20.22 -18.59 -14.94
N ARG A 396 20.57 -17.30 -15.09
CA ARG A 396 21.96 -16.83 -14.92
C ARG A 396 22.46 -17.00 -13.49
N TYR A 397 21.62 -16.72 -12.51
CA TYR A 397 21.95 -16.84 -11.09
C TYR A 397 22.22 -18.30 -10.73
N THR A 398 21.30 -19.21 -11.07
CA THR A 398 21.44 -20.65 -10.81
C THR A 398 22.68 -21.24 -11.49
N LYS A 399 23.03 -20.76 -12.69
CA LYS A 399 24.25 -21.16 -13.40
C LYS A 399 25.53 -20.72 -12.69
N ASN A 400 25.56 -19.51 -12.12
CA ASN A 400 26.75 -18.94 -11.49
C ASN A 400 26.90 -19.27 -9.99
N TYR A 401 25.80 -19.63 -9.31
CA TYR A 401 25.78 -19.92 -7.86
C TYR A 401 25.41 -21.37 -7.52
N ALA A 402 25.72 -22.30 -8.43
CA ALA A 402 25.70 -23.74 -8.21
C ALA A 402 24.36 -24.28 -7.68
N GLY A 403 23.27 -23.92 -8.37
CA GLY A 403 21.95 -24.50 -8.14
C GLY A 403 21.04 -23.76 -7.15
N GLU A 404 21.49 -22.67 -6.55
CA GLU A 404 20.65 -21.84 -5.68
C GLU A 404 19.59 -21.09 -6.49
N GLU A 405 18.39 -20.99 -5.92
CA GLU A 405 17.28 -20.25 -6.50
C GLU A 405 17.41 -18.77 -6.13
N LEU A 406 17.32 -17.89 -7.12
CA LEU A 406 17.30 -16.45 -6.86
C LEU A 406 15.99 -16.11 -6.14
N GLU A 407 16.09 -15.66 -4.90
CA GLU A 407 14.93 -15.22 -4.16
C GLU A 407 14.28 -14.00 -4.86
N GLU A 408 12.99 -14.11 -5.13
CA GLU A 408 12.24 -13.15 -5.95
C GLU A 408 12.31 -11.71 -5.40
N TYR A 409 12.34 -11.56 -4.07
CA TYR A 409 12.46 -10.26 -3.42
C TYR A 409 13.81 -9.58 -3.71
N VAL A 410 14.90 -10.35 -3.87
CA VAL A 410 16.23 -9.84 -4.20
C VAL A 410 16.22 -9.26 -5.62
N PHE A 411 15.59 -9.97 -6.56
CA PHE A 411 15.38 -9.47 -7.91
C PHE A 411 14.47 -8.23 -7.94
N ASN A 412 13.40 -8.23 -7.14
CA ASN A 412 12.47 -7.11 -7.09
C ASN A 412 13.11 -5.85 -6.47
N ARG A 413 14.02 -5.99 -5.51
CA ARG A 413 14.85 -4.87 -4.99
C ARG A 413 15.71 -4.26 -6.09
N PHE A 414 16.32 -5.09 -6.93
CA PHE A 414 17.10 -4.65 -8.09
C PHE A 414 16.25 -3.96 -9.15
N LYS A 415 15.09 -4.53 -9.49
CA LYS A 415 14.10 -3.93 -10.39
C LYS A 415 13.66 -2.54 -9.90
N ASN A 416 13.29 -2.42 -8.64
CA ASN A 416 12.80 -1.16 -8.06
C ASN A 416 13.91 -0.10 -7.98
N SER A 417 15.15 -0.52 -7.69
CA SER A 417 16.31 0.37 -7.74
C SER A 417 16.43 0.99 -9.14
N LEU A 418 16.43 0.16 -10.19
CA LEU A 418 16.49 0.63 -11.59
C LEU A 418 15.34 1.58 -11.95
N PHE A 419 14.15 1.41 -11.39
CA PHE A 419 13.01 2.30 -11.63
C PHE A 419 13.14 3.67 -10.96
N SER A 420 13.90 3.75 -9.87
CA SER A 420 14.22 5.00 -9.15
C SER A 420 15.36 5.82 -9.76
N LEU A 421 15.92 5.40 -10.90
CA LEU A 421 17.00 6.12 -11.57
C LEU A 421 16.61 7.58 -11.89
N PRO A 422 17.46 8.57 -11.54
CA PRO A 422 17.19 9.97 -11.85
C PRO A 422 17.09 10.19 -13.36
N ASN A 423 16.00 10.83 -13.82
CA ASN A 423 15.82 11.17 -15.24
C ASN A 423 16.68 12.39 -15.62
N SER A 424 17.52 12.25 -16.65
CA SER A 424 18.40 13.30 -17.20
C SER A 424 17.64 14.58 -17.63
N LYS A 425 16.33 14.50 -17.88
CA LYS A 425 15.48 15.67 -18.20
C LYS A 425 15.11 16.54 -16.99
N GLN A 426 15.06 16.00 -15.76
CA GLN A 426 14.66 16.78 -14.57
C GLN A 426 15.80 17.61 -13.97
N ALA A 427 17.07 17.24 -14.24
CA ALA A 427 18.23 18.00 -13.76
C ALA A 427 18.40 19.36 -14.45
N LYS A 428 17.96 19.50 -15.72
CA LYS A 428 18.03 20.76 -16.48
C LYS A 428 17.00 21.82 -16.05
N MET A 429 15.90 21.42 -15.40
CA MET A 429 14.89 22.37 -14.89
C MET A 429 15.29 23.00 -13.54
N LYS A 430 16.15 22.35 -12.76
CA LYS A 430 16.63 22.91 -11.48
C LYS A 430 17.79 23.88 -11.63
N THR A 431 18.59 23.77 -12.69
CA THR A 431 19.72 24.68 -12.97
C THR A 431 19.32 25.96 -13.70
N SER A 432 18.14 26.01 -14.33
CA SER A 432 17.62 27.23 -14.97
C SER A 432 16.86 28.17 -14.03
N LEU A 433 16.47 27.71 -12.83
CA LEU A 433 15.83 28.55 -11.80
C LEU A 433 16.82 29.18 -10.80
N SER A 434 18.10 28.79 -10.82
CA SER A 434 19.11 29.34 -9.90
C SER A 434 20.00 30.44 -10.49
N SER A 435 19.77 30.86 -11.74
CA SER A 435 20.60 31.87 -12.44
C SER A 435 19.89 33.21 -12.70
N SER A 436 18.69 33.42 -12.16
CA SER A 436 17.90 34.64 -12.39
C SER A 436 17.39 35.24 -11.08
N GLN A 437 18.30 35.66 -10.19
CA GLN A 437 18.01 36.61 -9.12
C GLN A 437 19.29 37.21 -8.51
N THR A 438 19.84 38.25 -9.14
CA THR A 438 20.59 39.32 -8.47
C THR A 438 20.70 40.53 -9.40
N THR A 439 19.66 41.36 -9.44
CA THR A 439 19.79 42.78 -9.79
C THR A 439 18.77 43.57 -8.95
N THR A 440 19.26 44.15 -7.86
CA THR A 440 18.59 45.22 -7.10
C THR A 440 18.51 46.49 -7.95
N PRO A 441 17.37 47.19 -7.99
CA PRO A 441 17.35 48.61 -8.29
C PRO A 441 17.11 49.44 -7.02
N GLN A 442 17.92 50.48 -6.91
CA GLN A 442 17.81 51.55 -5.92
C GLN A 442 16.54 52.37 -6.09
N SER A 443 16.16 53.02 -4.99
CA SER A 443 15.10 54.00 -4.78
C SER A 443 14.95 55.05 -5.89
N SER A 444 13.70 55.43 -6.18
CA SER A 444 13.32 56.81 -6.52
C SER A 444 11.82 57.04 -6.26
N THR A 445 11.55 58.05 -5.45
CA THR A 445 10.28 58.73 -5.16
C THR A 445 9.58 59.25 -6.42
N CYS A 446 8.25 59.15 -6.52
CA CYS A 446 7.35 60.30 -6.77
C CYS A 446 5.85 59.92 -6.84
N SER A 447 5.09 60.56 -5.96
CA SER A 447 3.80 61.24 -6.13
C SER A 447 2.63 60.58 -6.88
N ILE A 448 1.58 60.39 -6.07
CA ILE A 448 0.17 60.15 -6.37
C ILE A 448 -0.44 61.36 -7.12
N LEU A 449 -1.16 61.08 -8.19
CA LEU A 449 -2.49 61.66 -8.48
C LEU A 449 -3.35 60.59 -9.16
#